data_AF-A0A101A7N7-F1
#
_entry.id   AF-A0A101A7N7-F1
#
_cell.length_a   1.000
_cell.length_b   1.000
_cell.length_c   1.000
_cell.angle_alpha   90.00
_cell.angle_beta   90.00
_cell.angle_gamma   90.00
#
_symmetry.space_group_name_H-M   'P 1'
#
loop_
_entity.id
_entity.type
_entity.pdbx_description
1 polymer ?
#
loop_
_entity_poly.entity_id
_entity_poly.type
_entity_poly.pdbx_seq_one_letter_code
_entity_poly.pdbx_strand_id
1 'polypeptide(L)'
;MLAAKGGLLMKNLSIMALAGASLSLWLAPVAQGNCCEGEFDWADPYVDALRNHDLGYLVNSRGIPVALAAEAVCKGSSAYGIADEYDFGLATAEQIARAVYLDVCPEMAQ
;
A
#
# COMPACT_ATOMS: atom_id res chain seq x y z
N MET A 1 -12.99 -62.38 -26.97
CA MET A 1 -14.43 -62.62 -26.77
C MET A 1 -14.93 -61.76 -25.62
N LEU A 2 -16.15 -61.26 -25.77
CA LEU A 2 -16.83 -60.24 -24.96
C LEU A 2 -17.04 -60.59 -23.48
N ALA A 3 -17.29 -59.50 -22.71
CA ALA A 3 -18.32 -59.34 -21.67
C ALA A 3 -17.93 -59.42 -20.18
N ALA A 4 -17.64 -58.23 -19.62
CA ALA A 4 -18.31 -57.54 -18.51
C ALA A 4 -19.10 -58.32 -17.44
N LYS A 5 -18.85 -58.02 -16.15
CA LYS A 5 -19.82 -57.41 -15.19
C LYS A 5 -19.24 -57.33 -13.77
N GLY A 6 -19.52 -56.22 -13.09
CA GLY A 6 -19.49 -56.19 -11.61
C GLY A 6 -18.70 -55.04 -10.97
N GLY A 7 -18.86 -53.79 -11.43
CA GLY A 7 -18.39 -52.63 -10.68
C GLY A 7 -19.28 -52.39 -9.46
N LEU A 8 -18.87 -52.88 -8.29
CA LEU A 8 -19.49 -52.57 -7.01
C LEU A 8 -19.00 -51.20 -6.53
N LEU A 9 -19.99 -50.32 -6.38
CA LEU A 9 -19.90 -48.92 -6.03
C LEU A 9 -19.32 -48.66 -4.63
N MET A 10 -18.67 -47.49 -4.55
CA MET A 10 -18.66 -46.57 -3.40
C MET A 10 -17.93 -47.01 -2.13
N LYS A 11 -16.62 -46.70 -2.10
CA LYS A 11 -15.97 -46.26 -0.86
C LYS A 11 -16.15 -44.75 -0.75
N ASN A 12 -17.04 -44.34 0.16
CA ASN A 12 -17.26 -42.95 0.56
C ASN A 12 -15.94 -42.35 1.06
N LEU A 13 -15.30 -41.52 0.21
CA LEU A 13 -14.22 -40.65 0.61
C LEU A 13 -14.81 -39.26 0.81
N SER A 14 -14.86 -38.85 2.07
CA SER A 14 -15.26 -37.54 2.55
C SER A 14 -14.48 -36.43 1.82
N ILE A 15 -15.18 -35.56 1.09
CA ILE A 15 -14.66 -34.26 0.68
C ILE A 15 -15.65 -33.21 1.18
N MET A 16 -15.30 -32.69 2.36
CA MET A 16 -15.81 -31.44 2.90
C MET A 16 -15.11 -30.33 2.11
N ALA A 17 -15.83 -29.55 1.30
CA ALA A 17 -15.26 -28.38 0.64
C ALA A 17 -16.30 -27.28 0.39
N LEU A 18 -16.14 -26.22 1.17
CA LEU A 18 -16.31 -24.80 0.86
C LEU A 18 -17.66 -24.28 0.36
N ALA A 19 -18.38 -23.65 1.30
CA ALA A 19 -18.70 -22.22 1.30
C ALA A 19 -19.00 -21.57 -0.06
N GLY A 20 -20.25 -21.71 -0.51
CA GLY A 20 -20.84 -20.80 -1.50
C GLY A 20 -21.23 -19.48 -0.85
N ALA A 21 -20.27 -18.59 -0.63
CA ALA A 21 -20.56 -17.18 -0.38
C ALA A 21 -20.75 -16.49 -1.73
N SER A 22 -22.00 -16.36 -2.16
CA SER A 22 -22.38 -15.51 -3.29
C SER A 22 -22.14 -14.05 -2.92
N LEU A 23 -20.96 -13.53 -3.22
CA LEU A 23 -20.69 -12.09 -3.17
C LEU A 23 -21.42 -11.43 -4.33
N SER A 24 -22.57 -10.85 -4.02
CA SER A 24 -23.29 -9.92 -4.88
C SER A 24 -22.33 -8.82 -5.32
N LEU A 25 -21.92 -8.83 -6.60
CA LEU A 25 -21.27 -7.69 -7.25
C LEU A 25 -22.28 -6.56 -7.36
N TRP A 26 -22.42 -5.79 -6.28
CA TRP A 26 -23.01 -4.46 -6.33
C TRP A 26 -21.98 -3.56 -7.01
N LEU A 27 -22.14 -3.39 -8.32
CA LEU A 27 -21.60 -2.26 -9.05
C LEU A 27 -22.24 -0.99 -8.48
N ALA A 28 -21.65 -0.47 -7.40
CA ALA A 28 -21.99 0.87 -6.93
C ALA A 28 -21.66 1.86 -8.06
N PRO A 29 -22.59 2.75 -8.42
CA PRO A 29 -22.32 3.75 -9.44
C PRO A 29 -21.16 4.62 -8.95
N VAL A 30 -20.11 4.73 -9.78
CA VAL A 30 -19.02 5.67 -9.58
C VAL A 30 -19.64 7.06 -9.65
N ALA A 31 -19.95 7.64 -8.48
CA ALA A 31 -20.23 9.05 -8.33
C ALA A 31 -18.94 9.80 -8.67
N GLN A 32 -18.73 10.07 -9.97
CA GLN A 32 -17.69 10.97 -10.43
C GLN A 32 -18.04 12.37 -9.92
N GLY A 33 -17.29 12.85 -8.92
CA GLY A 33 -17.32 14.22 -8.41
C GLY A 33 -17.64 14.30 -6.92
N ASN A 34 -16.67 14.79 -6.13
CA ASN A 34 -16.75 15.17 -4.70
C ASN A 34 -16.55 14.11 -3.60
N CYS A 35 -16.17 12.86 -3.88
CA CYS A 35 -15.88 11.91 -2.78
C CYS A 35 -14.43 11.96 -2.24
N CYS A 36 -13.52 12.67 -2.92
CA CYS A 36 -12.09 12.67 -2.60
C CYS A 36 -11.47 14.08 -2.50
N GLU A 37 -12.29 15.15 -2.55
CA GLU A 37 -11.79 16.49 -2.21
C GLU A 37 -11.32 16.48 -0.76
N GLY A 38 -10.04 16.71 -0.53
CA GLY A 38 -9.45 16.75 0.81
C GLY A 38 -8.87 15.43 1.34
N GLU A 39 -9.06 14.30 0.64
CA GLU A 39 -8.60 12.98 1.13
C GLU A 39 -7.07 12.93 1.33
N PHE A 40 -6.34 13.73 0.55
CA PHE A 40 -4.88 13.75 0.54
C PHE A 40 -4.27 15.09 0.97
N ASP A 41 -5.05 16.02 1.53
CA ASP A 41 -4.52 17.33 1.98
C ASP A 41 -3.46 17.16 3.08
N TRP A 42 -3.51 16.05 3.83
CA TRP A 42 -2.47 15.70 4.81
C TRP A 42 -1.10 15.49 4.16
N ALA A 43 -1.05 15.14 2.87
CA ALA A 43 0.18 14.84 2.13
C ALA A 43 0.90 16.12 1.67
N ASP A 44 0.18 17.24 1.54
CA ASP A 44 0.71 18.51 1.04
C ASP A 44 1.99 18.97 1.74
N PRO A 45 2.07 19.06 3.09
CA PRO A 45 3.30 19.50 3.75
C PRO A 45 4.49 18.58 3.46
N TYR A 46 4.27 17.28 3.30
CA TYR A 46 5.33 16.32 2.97
C TYR A 46 5.77 16.47 1.51
N VAL A 47 4.83 16.64 0.59
CA VAL A 47 5.11 16.86 -0.82
C VAL A 47 5.90 18.15 -1.02
N ASP A 48 5.52 19.22 -0.33
CA ASP A 48 6.21 20.50 -0.42
C ASP A 48 7.61 20.45 0.19
N ALA A 49 7.78 19.79 1.34
CA ALA A 49 9.10 19.53 1.92
C ALA A 49 10.01 18.77 0.93
N LEU A 50 9.51 17.71 0.30
CA LEU A 50 10.29 16.95 -0.69
C LEU A 50 10.64 17.81 -1.91
N ARG A 51 9.74 18.68 -2.37
CA ARG A 51 10.04 19.60 -3.49
C ARG A 51 11.09 20.64 -3.12
N ASN A 52 11.06 21.17 -1.90
CA ASN A 52 12.02 22.16 -1.41
C ASN A 52 13.45 21.61 -1.27
N HIS A 53 13.58 20.30 -1.11
CA HIS A 53 14.86 19.60 -0.95
C HIS A 53 15.28 18.80 -2.19
N ASP A 54 14.82 19.20 -3.39
CA ASP A 54 15.15 18.59 -4.69
C ASP A 54 14.71 17.12 -4.85
N LEU A 55 13.80 16.64 -4.01
CA LEU A 55 13.23 15.28 -4.03
C LEU A 55 11.86 15.22 -4.70
N GLY A 56 11.39 16.31 -5.31
CA GLY A 56 10.09 16.37 -6.01
C GLY A 56 9.93 15.33 -7.12
N TYR A 57 11.04 14.82 -7.68
CA TYR A 57 11.02 13.74 -8.66
C TYR A 57 10.47 12.42 -8.08
N LEU A 58 10.61 12.19 -6.78
CA LEU A 58 10.04 11.02 -6.09
C LEU A 58 8.52 11.12 -6.08
N VAL A 59 7.98 12.28 -5.72
CA VAL A 59 6.53 12.54 -5.73
C VAL A 59 5.95 12.30 -7.12
N ASN A 60 6.63 12.79 -8.16
CA ASN A 60 6.18 12.62 -9.55
C ASN A 60 6.24 11.16 -10.04
N SER A 61 7.19 10.36 -9.57
CA SER A 61 7.42 9.00 -10.04
C SER A 61 6.66 7.94 -9.25
N ARG A 62 6.43 8.17 -7.95
CA ARG A 62 5.84 7.19 -7.04
C ARG A 62 4.53 7.65 -6.39
N GLY A 63 4.22 8.94 -6.37
CA GLY A 63 2.97 9.47 -5.83
C GLY A 63 2.82 9.32 -4.31
N ILE A 64 1.61 8.97 -3.85
CA ILE A 64 1.20 8.89 -2.44
C ILE A 64 2.15 8.04 -1.55
N PRO A 65 2.68 6.88 -1.99
CA PRO A 65 3.67 6.12 -1.21
C PRO A 65 4.86 6.94 -0.68
N VAL A 66 5.31 7.98 -1.40
CA VAL A 66 6.40 8.84 -0.92
C VAL A 66 5.94 9.73 0.22
N ALA A 67 4.72 10.26 0.14
CA ALA A 67 4.12 11.05 1.20
C ALA A 67 3.86 10.20 2.46
N LEU A 68 3.47 8.93 2.29
CA LEU A 68 3.35 7.98 3.43
C LEU A 68 4.71 7.68 4.07
N ALA A 69 5.75 7.46 3.27
CA ALA A 69 7.11 7.26 3.80
C ALA A 69 7.60 8.50 4.57
N ALA A 70 7.34 9.70 4.04
CA ALA A 70 7.63 10.96 4.70
C ALA A 70 6.83 11.12 6.02
N GLU A 71 5.54 10.80 6.01
CA GLU A 71 4.71 10.80 7.22
C GLU A 71 5.22 9.81 8.28
N ALA A 72 5.65 8.61 7.85
CA ALA A 72 6.21 7.59 8.74
C ALA A 72 7.46 8.09 9.48
N VAL A 73 8.30 8.91 8.83
CA VAL A 73 9.44 9.58 9.48
C VAL A 73 8.98 10.44 10.66
N CYS A 74 7.95 11.27 10.47
CA CYS A 74 7.40 12.08 11.56
C CYS A 74 6.68 11.25 12.63
N LYS A 75 6.29 10.01 12.32
CA LYS A 75 5.76 9.04 13.28
C LYS A 75 6.84 8.20 13.98
N GLY A 76 8.11 8.47 13.71
CA GLY A 76 9.26 7.83 14.39
C GLY A 76 9.89 6.67 13.64
N SER A 77 9.50 6.41 12.38
CA SER A 77 10.24 5.46 11.54
C SER A 77 11.63 6.00 11.21
N SER A 78 12.62 5.11 11.26
CA SER A 78 13.99 5.43 10.84
C SER A 78 14.12 5.41 9.31
N ALA A 79 15.20 5.98 8.79
CA ALA A 79 15.53 5.89 7.37
C ALA A 79 15.63 4.44 6.89
N TYR A 80 16.15 3.53 7.71
CA TYR A 80 16.15 2.10 7.40
C TYR A 80 14.73 1.52 7.34
N GLY A 81 13.87 1.89 8.30
CA GLY A 81 12.48 1.44 8.34
C GLY A 81 11.72 1.83 7.09
N ILE A 82 11.83 3.09 6.65
CA ILE A 82 11.14 3.53 5.43
C ILE A 82 11.79 2.98 4.15
N ALA A 83 13.10 2.69 4.16
CA ALA A 83 13.77 2.05 3.02
C ALA A 83 13.21 0.65 2.77
N ASP A 84 13.03 -0.14 3.84
CA ASP A 84 12.47 -1.49 3.78
C ASP A 84 10.96 -1.47 3.44
N GLU A 85 10.17 -0.68 4.16
CA GLU A 85 8.71 -0.68 4.04
C GLU A 85 8.20 -0.09 2.72
N TYR A 86 8.87 0.95 2.21
CA TYR A 86 8.45 1.67 1.01
C TYR A 86 9.37 1.43 -0.19
N ASP A 87 10.25 0.44 -0.11
CA ASP A 87 11.14 0.01 -1.20
C ASP A 87 11.95 1.19 -1.77
N PHE A 88 12.66 1.90 -0.90
CA PHE A 88 13.64 2.91 -1.29
C PHE A 88 15.06 2.40 -1.08
N GLY A 89 16.01 2.89 -1.87
CA GLY A 89 17.41 2.80 -1.49
C GLY A 89 17.67 3.56 -0.19
N LEU A 90 18.52 3.04 0.70
CA LEU A 90 18.81 3.66 2.00
C LEU A 90 19.24 5.13 1.87
N ALA A 91 20.08 5.45 0.88
CA ALA A 91 20.49 6.84 0.62
C ALA A 91 19.32 7.77 0.28
N THR A 92 18.35 7.28 -0.50
CA THR A 92 17.12 8.04 -0.80
C THR A 92 16.25 8.18 0.45
N ALA A 93 16.13 7.13 1.25
CA ALA A 93 15.39 7.18 2.51
C ALA A 93 16.00 8.18 3.52
N GLU A 94 17.33 8.26 3.62
CA GLU A 94 18.02 9.26 4.45
C GLU A 94 17.74 10.69 3.96
N GLN A 95 17.71 10.90 2.64
CA GLN A 95 17.36 12.20 2.06
C GLN A 95 15.91 12.58 2.34
N ILE A 96 14.96 11.64 2.20
CA ILE A 96 13.55 11.85 2.56
C ILE A 96 13.46 12.22 4.04
N ALA A 97 14.08 11.43 4.93
CA ALA A 97 14.02 11.66 6.37
C ALA A 97 14.57 13.04 6.72
N ARG A 98 15.72 13.42 6.15
CA ARG A 98 16.33 14.74 6.36
C ARG A 98 15.44 15.89 5.89
N ALA A 99 14.85 15.80 4.69
CA ALA A 99 13.96 16.84 4.17
C ALA A 99 12.75 17.06 5.09
N VAL A 100 12.16 15.95 5.53
CA VAL A 100 10.95 15.96 6.35
C VAL A 100 11.23 16.43 7.79
N TYR A 101 12.36 16.03 8.38
CA TYR A 101 12.79 16.56 9.66
C TYR A 101 12.99 18.07 9.61
N LEU A 102 13.56 18.61 8.55
CA LEU A 102 13.83 20.06 8.49
C LEU A 102 12.57 20.90 8.30
N ASP A 103 11.61 20.42 7.52
CA ASP A 103 10.48 21.25 7.08
C ASP A 103 9.14 20.90 7.76
N VAL A 104 8.94 19.68 8.27
CA VAL A 104 7.64 19.20 8.77
C VAL A 104 7.66 18.85 10.25
N CYS A 105 8.65 18.07 10.70
CA CYS A 105 8.77 17.60 12.10
C CYS A 105 10.19 17.79 12.67
N PRO A 106 10.63 19.04 12.88
CA PRO A 106 11.98 19.37 13.36
C PRO A 106 12.31 18.86 14.76
N GLU A 107 11.30 18.57 15.58
CA GLU A 107 11.47 17.92 16.87
C GLU A 107 12.08 16.51 16.76
N MET A 108 11.94 15.86 15.59
CA MET A 108 12.47 14.52 15.34
C MET A 108 13.92 14.52 14.85
N ALA A 109 14.53 15.69 14.63
CA ALA A 109 15.92 15.83 14.17
C ALA A 109 16.98 15.66 15.30
N GLN A 110 16.54 15.37 16.53
CA GLN A 110 17.36 15.28 17.75
C GLN A 110 17.76 13.84 18.05
#